data_AF-A0AAF0A0B6-F1
#
_entry.id   AF-A0AAF0A0B6-F1
#
_cell.length_a   1.000
_cell.length_b   1.000
_cell.length_c   1.000
_cell.angle_alpha   90.00
_cell.angle_beta   90.00
_cell.angle_gamma   90.00
#
_symmetry.space_group_name_H-M   'P 1'
#
loop_
_entity.id
_entity.type
_entity.pdbx_description
1 polymer ?
#
loop_
_entity_poly.entity_id
_entity_poly.type
_entity_poly.pdbx_seq_one_letter_code
_entity_poly.pdbx_strand_id
1 'polypeptide(L)'
;MPRKHFINVVQKSVAFSRLLIVGLAIVAELIGLYYFRHQLGQVKHQEFVRILYVSLVSGYLIYVEESYIKFCFYHLDRPLLKFNDYRQREVILATLKTRFWSIIKHNIPIFLAANLFVLILYVALFPLVWSEIVLIVMVQFLSMSFFSLYFLYLYFLLQPFTEGLKSKNVLYNVLTFIVYYLGYQLFRFTTDMTMPIFLIVLVGMILILGVGYLAVYYLAPKTFRLK
;
A
#
# COMPACT_ATOMS: atom_id res chain seq x y z
N MET A 1 29.50 9.98 4.79
CA MET A 1 28.66 9.99 3.58
C MET A 1 28.63 8.68 2.73
N PRO A 2 28.92 7.45 3.22
CA PRO A 2 28.71 6.23 2.43
C PRO A 2 27.30 5.60 2.60
N ARG A 3 26.53 5.98 3.63
CA ARG A 3 25.23 5.37 3.92
C ARG A 3 24.16 5.62 2.84
N LYS A 4 24.05 6.84 2.28
CA LYS A 4 23.02 7.18 1.26
C LYS A 4 23.09 6.35 -0.02
N HIS A 5 24.25 5.76 -0.35
CA HIS A 5 24.42 5.03 -1.61
C HIS A 5 23.88 3.60 -1.51
N PHE A 6 24.18 2.87 -0.42
CA PHE A 6 23.61 1.53 -0.17
C PHE A 6 22.09 1.55 0.05
N ILE A 7 21.59 2.67 0.63
CA ILE A 7 20.17 2.96 0.87
C ILE A 7 19.34 2.94 -0.41
N ASN A 8 19.87 3.56 -1.46
CA ASN A 8 19.20 3.57 -2.76
C ASN A 8 19.19 2.18 -3.39
N VAL A 9 20.23 1.35 -3.20
CA VAL A 9 20.37 0.10 -3.96
C VAL A 9 19.36 -0.98 -3.53
N VAL A 10 19.16 -1.20 -2.22
CA VAL A 10 18.26 -2.26 -1.74
C VAL A 10 16.78 -1.88 -1.91
N GLN A 11 16.42 -0.62 -1.62
CA GLN A 11 15.05 -0.13 -1.83
C GLN A 11 14.72 -0.02 -3.33
N LYS A 12 15.66 0.48 -4.15
CA LYS A 12 15.48 0.44 -5.61
C LYS A 12 15.35 -1.00 -6.08
N SER A 13 16.09 -1.97 -5.55
CA SER A 13 16.01 -3.36 -6.01
C SER A 13 14.61 -3.97 -5.82
N VAL A 14 13.97 -3.78 -4.66
CA VAL A 14 12.61 -4.31 -4.43
C VAL A 14 11.56 -3.56 -5.24
N ALA A 15 11.60 -2.22 -5.24
CA ALA A 15 10.67 -1.42 -6.04
C ALA A 15 10.85 -1.66 -7.55
N PHE A 16 12.09 -1.83 -8.01
CA PHE A 16 12.43 -2.17 -9.39
C PHE A 16 11.89 -3.54 -9.77
N SER A 17 12.04 -4.55 -8.90
CA SER A 17 11.49 -5.89 -9.14
C SER A 17 9.96 -5.83 -9.31
N ARG A 18 9.27 -5.05 -8.48
CA ARG A 18 7.80 -4.87 -8.59
C ARG A 18 7.40 -4.07 -9.82
N LEU A 19 8.15 -3.02 -10.16
CA LEU A 19 7.95 -2.26 -11.39
C LEU A 19 8.16 -3.12 -12.62
N LEU A 20 9.15 -4.02 -12.63
CA LEU A 20 9.34 -4.99 -13.70
C LEU A 20 8.14 -5.92 -13.82
N ILE A 21 7.61 -6.44 -12.71
CA ILE A 21 6.42 -7.30 -12.71
C ILE A 21 5.20 -6.55 -13.28
N VAL A 22 4.93 -5.33 -12.81
CA VAL A 22 3.81 -4.51 -13.34
C VAL A 22 4.04 -4.15 -14.80
N GLY A 23 5.27 -3.82 -15.20
CA GLY A 23 5.64 -3.53 -16.58
C GLY A 23 5.42 -4.72 -17.52
N LEU A 24 5.84 -5.92 -17.09
CA LEU A 24 5.58 -7.16 -17.83
C LEU A 24 4.08 -7.46 -17.92
N ALA A 25 3.31 -7.18 -16.85
CA ALA A 25 1.86 -7.33 -16.87
C ALA A 25 1.19 -6.39 -17.89
N ILE A 26 1.64 -5.13 -18.00
CA ILE A 26 1.15 -4.17 -19.01
C ILE A 26 1.49 -4.67 -20.42
N VAL A 27 2.71 -5.18 -20.65
CA VAL A 27 3.08 -5.73 -21.97
C VAL A 27 2.20 -6.93 -22.33
N ALA A 28 1.98 -7.84 -21.39
CA ALA A 28 1.10 -8.99 -21.58
C ALA A 28 -0.36 -8.56 -21.84
N GLU A 29 -0.85 -7.56 -21.12
CA GLU A 29 -2.17 -6.96 -21.33
C GLU A 29 -2.30 -6.39 -22.75
N LEU A 30 -1.34 -5.58 -23.21
CA LEU A 30 -1.35 -5.00 -24.55
C LEU A 30 -1.31 -6.06 -25.64
N ILE A 31 -0.51 -7.11 -25.46
CA ILE A 31 -0.48 -8.27 -26.38
C ILE A 31 -1.86 -8.95 -26.39
N GLY A 32 -2.44 -9.20 -25.22
CA GLY A 32 -3.78 -9.79 -25.10
C GLY A 32 -4.84 -8.95 -25.80
N LEU A 33 -4.89 -7.65 -25.52
CA LEU A 33 -5.81 -6.71 -26.17
C LEU A 33 -5.61 -6.70 -27.69
N TYR A 34 -4.37 -6.75 -28.18
CA TYR A 34 -4.10 -6.80 -29.63
C TYR A 34 -4.67 -8.05 -30.30
N TYR A 35 -4.44 -9.24 -29.72
CA TYR A 35 -4.92 -10.50 -30.29
C TYR A 35 -6.44 -10.68 -30.14
N PHE A 36 -7.02 -10.26 -29.01
CA PHE A 36 -8.44 -10.46 -28.71
C PHE A 36 -9.32 -9.26 -29.07
N ARG A 37 -8.79 -8.17 -29.66
CA ARG A 37 -9.55 -6.95 -30.00
C ARG A 37 -10.85 -7.20 -30.77
N HIS A 38 -10.90 -8.23 -31.62
CA HIS A 38 -12.07 -8.56 -32.43
C HIS A 38 -13.17 -9.27 -31.65
N GLN A 39 -12.83 -9.86 -30.49
CA GLN A 39 -13.76 -10.54 -29.58
C GLN A 39 -14.17 -9.65 -28.40
N LEU A 40 -13.48 -8.52 -28.20
CA LEU A 40 -13.77 -7.54 -27.15
C LEU A 40 -14.98 -6.69 -27.54
N GLY A 41 -16.14 -7.03 -26.99
CA GLY A 41 -17.32 -6.16 -26.96
C GLY A 41 -17.33 -5.28 -25.71
N GLN A 42 -18.16 -4.23 -25.72
CA GLN A 42 -18.38 -3.44 -24.51
C GLN A 42 -18.99 -4.32 -23.42
N VAL A 43 -18.38 -4.25 -22.24
CA VAL A 43 -18.84 -4.99 -21.07
C VAL A 43 -20.00 -4.23 -20.41
N LYS A 44 -20.90 -4.95 -19.74
CA LYS A 44 -21.99 -4.33 -18.96
C LYS A 44 -21.39 -3.38 -17.93
N HIS A 45 -21.95 -2.17 -17.83
CA HIS A 45 -21.47 -1.15 -16.88
C HIS A 45 -21.45 -1.63 -15.42
N GLN A 46 -22.30 -2.60 -15.04
CA GLN A 46 -22.28 -3.23 -13.71
C GLN A 46 -20.93 -3.87 -13.34
N GLU A 47 -20.14 -4.28 -14.34
CA GLU A 47 -18.81 -4.87 -14.15
C GLU A 47 -17.74 -3.83 -13.78
N PHE A 48 -18.05 -2.53 -13.88
CA PHE A 48 -17.13 -1.45 -13.49
C PHE A 48 -16.70 -1.54 -12.03
N VAL A 49 -17.59 -2.01 -11.13
CA VAL A 49 -17.23 -2.23 -9.71
C VAL A 49 -16.09 -3.24 -9.57
N ARG A 50 -15.98 -4.22 -10.48
CA ARG A 50 -14.90 -5.20 -10.46
C ARG A 50 -13.56 -4.56 -10.79
N ILE A 51 -13.54 -3.60 -11.74
CA ILE A 51 -12.33 -2.80 -12.02
C ILE A 51 -11.91 -2.00 -10.79
N LEU A 52 -12.84 -1.30 -10.15
CA LEU A 52 -12.55 -0.53 -8.93
C LEU A 52 -12.02 -1.42 -7.80
N TYR A 53 -12.51 -2.64 -7.74
CA TYR A 53 -12.10 -3.56 -6.71
C TYR A 53 -10.72 -4.17 -6.95
N VAL A 54 -10.44 -4.58 -8.19
CA VAL A 54 -9.10 -5.02 -8.60
C VAL A 54 -8.08 -3.89 -8.37
N SER A 55 -8.45 -2.65 -8.69
CA SER A 55 -7.58 -1.49 -8.46
C SER A 55 -7.31 -1.25 -6.96
N LEU A 56 -8.32 -1.44 -6.10
CA LEU A 56 -8.17 -1.34 -4.66
C LEU A 56 -7.28 -2.47 -4.10
N VAL A 57 -7.60 -3.72 -4.40
CA VAL A 57 -7.01 -4.89 -3.77
C VAL A 57 -5.57 -5.10 -4.25
N SER A 58 -5.25 -4.83 -5.52
CA SER A 58 -3.88 -4.98 -6.06
C SER A 58 -2.79 -4.29 -5.21
N GLY A 59 -3.14 -3.23 -4.48
CA GLY A 59 -2.25 -2.54 -3.56
C GLY A 59 -1.51 -3.43 -2.56
N TYR A 60 -2.15 -4.52 -2.08
CA TYR A 60 -1.53 -5.43 -1.11
C TYR A 60 -0.30 -6.16 -1.67
N LEU A 61 -0.23 -6.32 -3.00
CA LEU A 61 0.87 -7.00 -3.69
C LEU A 61 1.96 -6.03 -4.11
N ILE A 62 1.57 -4.84 -4.55
CA ILE A 62 2.45 -3.95 -5.32
C ILE A 62 3.15 -2.90 -4.46
N TYR A 63 2.53 -2.38 -3.40
CA TYR A 63 3.11 -1.26 -2.63
C TYR A 63 4.15 -1.72 -1.63
N VAL A 64 5.27 -1.00 -1.55
CA VAL A 64 6.43 -1.40 -0.74
C VAL A 64 6.31 -0.86 0.69
N GLU A 65 5.99 -1.73 1.65
CA GLU A 65 5.93 -1.38 3.07
C GLU A 65 7.11 -1.92 3.91
N GLU A 66 7.29 -3.24 3.98
CA GLU A 66 8.04 -3.88 5.07
C GLU A 66 9.54 -3.61 4.96
N SER A 67 10.09 -3.69 3.74
CA SER A 67 11.49 -3.36 3.46
C SER A 67 11.83 -1.92 3.82
N TYR A 68 10.89 -0.99 3.61
CA TYR A 68 11.08 0.42 3.97
C TYR A 68 11.09 0.60 5.49
N ILE A 69 10.17 -0.04 6.20
CA ILE A 69 10.07 0.11 7.65
C ILE A 69 11.28 -0.55 8.35
N LYS A 70 11.70 -1.74 7.91
CA LYS A 70 12.95 -2.38 8.38
C LYS A 70 14.15 -1.47 8.17
N PHE A 71 14.21 -0.80 7.02
CA PHE A 71 15.24 0.17 6.72
C PHE A 71 15.24 1.33 7.73
N CYS A 72 14.07 1.96 7.96
CA CYS A 72 13.93 3.04 8.93
C CYS A 72 14.35 2.61 10.34
N PHE A 73 13.92 1.42 10.78
CA PHE A 73 14.30 0.92 12.09
C PHE A 73 15.82 0.77 12.23
N TYR A 74 16.46 0.04 11.30
CA TYR A 74 17.88 -0.30 11.41
C TYR A 74 18.80 0.92 11.34
N HIS A 75 18.50 1.85 10.42
CA HIS A 75 19.41 2.94 10.08
C HIS A 75 19.06 4.26 10.76
N LEU A 76 17.80 4.47 11.15
CA LEU A 76 17.32 5.74 11.72
C LEU A 76 16.95 5.56 13.19
N ASP A 77 16.05 4.62 13.53
CA ASP A 77 15.41 4.61 14.84
C ASP A 77 16.18 3.88 15.93
N ARG A 78 16.86 2.79 15.60
CA ARG A 78 17.60 2.00 16.58
C ARG A 78 18.51 2.83 17.50
N PRO A 79 19.32 3.79 17.00
CA PRO A 79 20.11 4.65 17.89
C PRO A 79 19.26 5.70 18.64
N LEU A 80 18.17 6.18 18.03
CA LEU A 80 17.35 7.28 18.57
C LEU A 80 16.35 6.82 19.65
N LEU A 81 15.86 5.59 19.56
CA LEU A 81 14.89 5.00 20.50
C LEU A 81 15.41 4.87 21.94
N LYS A 82 16.71 5.06 22.16
CA LYS A 82 17.34 5.11 23.49
C LYS A 82 17.06 6.43 24.21
N PHE A 83 16.71 7.49 23.48
CA PHE A 83 16.50 8.83 24.04
C PHE A 83 15.02 9.09 24.30
N ASN A 84 14.70 9.65 25.47
CA ASN A 84 13.32 9.97 25.85
C ASN A 84 12.70 11.03 24.96
N ASP A 85 13.48 12.03 24.56
CA ASP A 85 13.01 13.13 23.71
C ASP A 85 12.50 12.64 22.35
N TYR A 86 13.11 11.56 21.83
CA TYR A 86 12.67 10.94 20.59
C TYR A 86 11.31 10.23 20.70
N ARG A 87 10.89 9.90 21.93
CA ARG A 87 9.60 9.24 22.22
C ARG A 87 8.49 10.22 22.57
N GLN A 88 8.75 11.52 22.49
CA GLN A 88 7.73 12.54 22.62
C GLN A 88 6.73 12.45 21.47
N ARG A 89 5.45 12.73 21.77
CA ARG A 89 4.35 12.58 20.81
C ARG A 89 4.58 13.41 19.55
N GLU A 90 5.03 14.64 19.73
CA GLU A 90 5.25 15.62 18.68
C GLU A 90 6.31 15.10 17.69
N VAL A 91 7.40 14.54 18.22
CA VAL A 91 8.49 13.95 17.43
C VAL A 91 8.04 12.69 16.70
N ILE A 92 7.26 11.83 17.36
CA ILE A 92 6.70 10.62 16.75
C ILE A 92 5.78 10.99 15.58
N LEU A 93 4.86 11.93 15.76
CA LEU A 93 3.93 12.37 14.71
C LEU A 93 4.66 13.06 13.56
N ALA A 94 5.66 13.89 13.85
CA ALA A 94 6.52 14.49 12.83
C ALA A 94 7.28 13.42 12.02
N THR A 95 7.77 12.38 12.70
CA THR A 95 8.45 11.24 12.08
C THR A 95 7.48 10.42 11.22
N LEU A 96 6.28 10.13 11.73
CA LEU A 96 5.21 9.45 10.99
C LEU A 96 4.88 10.20 9.70
N LYS A 97 4.62 11.52 9.78
CA LYS A 97 4.32 12.36 8.60
C LYS A 97 5.45 12.32 7.58
N THR A 98 6.69 12.50 8.04
CA THR A 98 7.87 12.50 7.16
C THR A 98 8.03 11.15 6.45
N ARG A 99 7.82 10.05 7.18
CA ARG A 99 7.92 8.70 6.62
C ARG A 99 6.80 8.36 5.67
N PHE A 100 5.57 8.74 6.00
CA PHE A 100 4.43 8.55 5.12
C PHE A 100 4.72 9.19 3.76
N TRP A 101 5.08 10.47 3.73
CA TRP A 101 5.39 11.14 2.47
C TRP A 101 6.60 10.56 1.74
N SER A 102 7.60 10.06 2.47
CA SER A 102 8.74 9.37 1.86
C SER A 102 8.34 8.03 1.21
N ILE A 103 7.48 7.24 1.84
CA ILE A 103 6.94 5.99 1.26
C ILE A 103 6.07 6.29 0.06
N ILE A 104 5.17 7.27 0.17
CA ILE A 104 4.30 7.69 -0.94
C ILE A 104 5.15 8.08 -2.15
N LYS A 105 6.16 8.95 -1.97
CA LYS A 105 7.08 9.33 -3.05
C LYS A 105 7.80 8.14 -3.68
N HIS A 106 8.19 7.16 -2.87
CA HIS A 106 8.84 5.95 -3.35
C HIS A 106 7.89 5.05 -4.15
N ASN A 107 6.62 4.99 -3.77
CA ASN A 107 5.59 4.20 -4.43
C ASN A 107 4.97 4.90 -5.65
N ILE A 108 5.23 6.19 -5.91
CA ILE A 108 4.69 6.93 -7.08
C ILE A 108 4.90 6.19 -8.41
N PRO A 109 6.10 5.68 -8.75
CA PRO A 109 6.29 4.98 -10.03
C PRO A 109 5.41 3.73 -10.15
N ILE A 110 5.24 2.97 -9.06
CA ILE A 110 4.39 1.78 -9.01
C ILE A 110 2.93 2.18 -9.14
N PHE A 111 2.52 3.22 -8.43
CA PHE A 111 1.18 3.80 -8.50
C PHE A 111 0.85 4.24 -9.94
N LEU A 112 1.77 4.94 -10.63
CA LEU A 112 1.55 5.36 -12.01
C LEU A 112 1.42 4.17 -12.96
N ALA A 113 2.30 3.17 -12.83
CA ALA A 113 2.24 1.96 -13.65
C ALA A 113 0.96 1.15 -13.41
N ALA A 114 0.54 1.00 -12.15
CA ALA A 114 -0.69 0.30 -11.80
C ALA A 114 -1.94 1.05 -12.27
N ASN A 115 -1.95 2.39 -12.22
CA ASN A 115 -3.04 3.17 -12.80
C ASN A 115 -3.07 3.03 -14.32
N LEU A 116 -1.91 3.08 -14.97
CA LEU A 116 -1.82 2.89 -16.42
C LEU A 116 -2.40 1.54 -16.85
N PHE A 117 -2.02 0.45 -16.18
CA PHE A 117 -2.58 -0.89 -16.41
C PHE A 117 -4.11 -0.90 -16.31
N VAL A 118 -4.66 -0.38 -15.21
CA VAL A 118 -6.12 -0.39 -15.01
C VAL A 118 -6.86 0.51 -16.00
N LEU A 119 -6.27 1.64 -16.38
CA LEU A 119 -6.89 2.58 -17.32
C LEU A 119 -6.88 2.06 -18.76
N ILE A 120 -5.84 1.33 -19.18
CA ILE A 120 -5.80 0.66 -20.49
C ILE A 120 -6.95 -0.36 -20.55
N LEU A 121 -7.10 -1.23 -19.55
CA LEU A 121 -8.23 -2.15 -19.44
C LEU A 121 -9.58 -1.43 -19.46
N TYR A 122 -9.72 -0.34 -18.70
CA TYR A 122 -10.97 0.41 -18.61
C TYR A 122 -11.40 0.97 -19.98
N VAL A 123 -10.48 1.65 -20.69
CA VAL A 123 -10.78 2.25 -22.00
C VAL A 123 -11.05 1.18 -23.06
N ALA A 124 -10.45 0.00 -22.93
CA ALA A 124 -10.71 -1.12 -23.85
C ALA A 124 -12.10 -1.76 -23.65
N LEU A 125 -12.65 -1.71 -22.44
CA LEU A 125 -13.86 -2.47 -22.06
C LEU A 125 -15.11 -1.60 -21.85
N PHE A 126 -14.93 -0.31 -21.53
CA PHE A 126 -16.00 0.60 -21.14
C PHE A 126 -15.98 1.89 -21.97
N PRO A 127 -17.14 2.55 -22.16
CA PRO A 127 -17.18 3.89 -22.72
C PRO A 127 -16.46 4.87 -21.79
N LEU A 128 -15.80 5.88 -22.37
CA LEU A 128 -15.01 6.85 -21.62
C LEU A 128 -15.90 7.76 -20.75
N VAL A 129 -15.82 7.60 -19.43
CA VAL A 129 -16.48 8.47 -18.45
C VAL A 129 -15.44 9.09 -17.50
N TRP A 130 -15.33 10.42 -17.50
CA TRP A 130 -14.29 11.12 -16.74
C TRP A 130 -14.38 10.91 -15.22
N SER A 131 -15.59 10.88 -14.65
CA SER A 131 -15.78 10.64 -13.22
C SER A 131 -15.31 9.25 -12.79
N GLU A 132 -15.45 8.24 -13.65
CA GLU A 132 -15.00 6.88 -13.40
C GLU A 132 -13.48 6.77 -13.44
N ILE A 133 -12.82 7.46 -14.36
CA ILE A 133 -11.36 7.57 -14.42
C ILE A 133 -10.81 8.20 -13.14
N VAL A 134 -11.40 9.32 -12.70
CA VAL A 134 -11.01 9.97 -11.44
C VAL A 134 -11.23 9.03 -10.26
N LEU A 135 -12.34 8.28 -10.24
CA LEU A 135 -12.62 7.32 -9.19
C LEU A 135 -11.60 6.18 -9.14
N ILE A 136 -11.20 5.61 -10.29
CA ILE A 136 -10.14 4.59 -10.36
C ILE A 136 -8.84 5.11 -9.71
N VAL A 137 -8.43 6.33 -10.07
CA VAL A 137 -7.20 6.95 -9.55
C VAL A 137 -7.30 7.19 -8.05
N MET A 138 -8.44 7.70 -7.57
CA MET A 138 -8.66 7.95 -6.14
C MET A 138 -8.68 6.66 -5.32
N VAL A 139 -9.28 5.59 -5.85
CA VAL A 139 -9.31 4.27 -5.21
C VAL A 139 -7.91 3.67 -5.09
N GLN A 140 -7.10 3.75 -6.16
CA GLN A 140 -5.70 3.33 -6.08
C GLN A 140 -4.89 4.17 -5.10
N PHE A 141 -5.15 5.48 -5.03
CA PHE A 141 -4.45 6.36 -4.10
C PHE A 141 -4.80 6.05 -2.64
N LEU A 142 -6.07 5.76 -2.37
CA LEU A 142 -6.51 5.28 -1.06
C LEU A 142 -5.84 3.95 -0.71
N SER A 143 -5.77 3.01 -1.66
CA SER A 143 -5.08 1.73 -1.47
C SER A 143 -3.60 1.92 -1.10
N MET A 144 -2.87 2.73 -1.88
CA MET A 144 -1.46 3.07 -1.59
C MET A 144 -1.31 3.68 -0.20
N SER A 145 -2.16 4.64 0.13
CA SER A 145 -2.13 5.35 1.40
C SER A 145 -2.44 4.41 2.56
N PHE A 146 -3.41 3.51 2.37
CA PHE A 146 -3.82 2.54 3.37
C PHE A 146 -2.68 1.59 3.74
N PHE A 147 -2.09 0.89 2.76
CA PHE A 147 -0.99 -0.04 3.03
C PHE A 147 0.22 0.70 3.61
N SER A 148 0.55 1.89 3.09
CA SER A 148 1.66 2.69 3.63
C SER A 148 1.46 3.08 5.10
N LEU A 149 0.28 3.59 5.46
CA LEU A 149 0.00 4.03 6.83
C LEU A 149 -0.25 2.88 7.78
N TYR A 150 -0.99 1.85 7.36
CA TYR A 150 -1.31 0.69 8.20
C TYR A 150 -0.04 0.06 8.78
N PHE A 151 0.94 -0.23 7.92
CA PHE A 151 2.20 -0.81 8.36
C PHE A 151 3.07 0.16 9.18
N LEU A 152 3.04 1.46 8.87
CA LEU A 152 3.67 2.47 9.72
C LEU A 152 3.02 2.52 11.11
N TYR A 153 1.71 2.47 11.21
CA TYR A 153 1.00 2.47 12.49
C TYR A 153 1.36 1.24 13.31
N LEU A 154 1.32 0.05 12.71
CA LEU A 154 1.77 -1.16 13.38
C LEU A 154 3.23 -1.03 13.85
N TYR A 155 4.11 -0.43 13.05
CA TYR A 155 5.48 -0.19 13.44
C TYR A 155 5.61 0.74 14.67
N PHE A 156 4.95 1.90 14.66
CA PHE A 156 5.00 2.86 15.77
C PHE A 156 4.34 2.31 17.03
N LEU A 157 3.27 1.54 16.90
CA LEU A 157 2.54 0.99 18.03
C LEU A 157 3.25 -0.22 18.64
N LEU A 158 3.83 -1.09 17.82
CA LEU A 158 4.27 -2.42 18.25
C LEU A 158 5.78 -2.62 18.25
N GLN A 159 6.53 -1.79 17.52
CA GLN A 159 7.99 -1.85 17.34
C GLN A 159 8.47 -3.33 17.22
N PRO A 160 8.22 -4.00 16.08
CA PRO A 160 8.35 -5.45 15.97
C PRO A 160 9.79 -5.96 15.77
N PHE A 161 10.72 -5.08 15.43
CA PHE A 161 12.07 -5.44 14.97
C PHE A 161 13.10 -5.40 16.11
N THR A 162 14.01 -6.37 16.09
CA THR A 162 15.18 -6.45 16.99
C THR A 162 16.47 -6.24 16.21
N GLU A 163 17.63 -6.23 16.87
CA GLU A 163 18.93 -5.97 16.23
C GLU A 163 19.25 -6.92 15.07
N GLY A 164 18.71 -8.14 15.08
CA GLY A 164 18.80 -9.12 13.99
C GLY A 164 17.72 -8.99 12.90
N LEU A 165 16.93 -7.92 12.89
CA LEU A 165 15.82 -7.65 11.95
C LEU A 165 14.74 -8.73 11.84
N LYS A 166 14.75 -9.74 12.72
CA LYS A 166 13.66 -10.71 12.85
C LYS A 166 12.50 -10.07 13.60
N SER A 167 11.30 -10.16 13.02
CA SER A 167 10.06 -9.79 13.70
C SER A 167 9.82 -10.80 14.83
N LYS A 168 9.93 -10.35 16.09
CA LYS A 168 9.62 -11.19 17.27
C LYS A 168 8.21 -10.93 17.82
N ASN A 169 7.51 -9.93 17.30
CA ASN A 169 6.22 -9.53 17.84
C ASN A 169 5.07 -10.32 17.21
N VAL A 170 4.52 -11.26 17.97
CA VAL A 170 3.39 -12.11 17.56
C VAL A 170 2.20 -11.27 17.09
N LEU A 171 1.86 -10.19 17.81
CA LEU A 171 0.74 -9.34 17.46
C LEU A 171 0.94 -8.63 16.11
N TYR A 172 2.17 -8.17 15.83
CA TYR A 172 2.51 -7.59 14.53
C TYR A 172 2.31 -8.60 13.39
N ASN A 173 2.77 -9.83 13.58
CA ASN A 173 2.65 -10.88 12.57
C ASN A 173 1.18 -11.28 12.36
N VAL A 174 0.38 -11.38 13.41
CA VAL A 174 -1.06 -11.70 13.33
C VAL A 174 -1.81 -10.58 12.59
N LEU A 175 -1.59 -9.31 12.95
CA LEU A 175 -2.26 -8.19 12.29
C LEU A 175 -1.85 -8.06 10.81
N THR A 176 -0.58 -8.27 10.52
CA THR A 176 -0.06 -8.34 9.15
C THR A 176 -0.71 -9.49 8.36
N PHE A 177 -0.82 -10.67 8.96
CA PHE A 177 -1.50 -11.80 8.34
C PHE A 177 -2.98 -11.50 8.09
N ILE A 178 -3.68 -10.90 9.05
CA ILE A 178 -5.10 -10.54 8.92
C ILE A 178 -5.31 -9.58 7.75
N VAL A 179 -4.51 -8.51 7.62
CA VAL A 179 -4.71 -7.55 6.53
C VAL A 179 -4.47 -8.17 5.15
N TYR A 180 -3.46 -9.05 5.03
CA TYR A 180 -3.21 -9.78 3.78
C TYR A 180 -4.28 -10.83 3.50
N TYR A 181 -4.74 -11.55 4.53
CA TYR A 181 -5.82 -12.53 4.41
C TYR A 181 -7.12 -11.84 3.96
N LEU A 182 -7.46 -10.69 4.55
CA LEU A 182 -8.61 -9.90 4.12
C LEU A 182 -8.44 -9.42 2.67
N GLY A 183 -7.25 -8.94 2.28
CA GLY A 183 -6.95 -8.58 0.89
C GLY A 183 -7.16 -9.75 -0.09
N TYR A 184 -6.71 -10.95 0.28
CA TYR A 184 -6.94 -12.16 -0.52
C TYR A 184 -8.41 -12.57 -0.58
N GLN A 185 -9.12 -12.56 0.54
CA GLN A 185 -10.55 -12.87 0.58
C GLN A 185 -11.32 -11.89 -0.27
N LEU A 186 -10.95 -10.60 -0.21
CA LEU A 186 -11.49 -9.61 -1.09
C LEU A 186 -11.25 -10.02 -2.56
N PHE A 187 -10.01 -10.24 -2.98
CA PHE A 187 -9.72 -10.71 -4.34
C PHE A 187 -10.56 -11.93 -4.79
N ARG A 188 -10.76 -12.91 -3.90
CA ARG A 188 -11.53 -14.12 -4.19
C ARG A 188 -13.02 -13.86 -4.45
N PHE A 189 -13.63 -12.88 -3.77
CA PHE A 189 -15.03 -12.53 -3.92
C PHE A 189 -15.27 -11.37 -4.91
N THR A 190 -14.27 -11.04 -5.74
CA THR A 190 -14.36 -10.04 -6.83
C THR A 190 -15.61 -10.19 -7.70
N THR A 191 -16.02 -11.42 -7.99
CA THR A 191 -17.17 -11.71 -8.87
C THR A 191 -18.52 -11.39 -8.24
N ASP A 192 -18.63 -11.53 -6.92
CA ASP A 192 -19.89 -11.35 -6.18
C ASP A 192 -20.02 -9.92 -5.61
N MET A 193 -19.01 -9.08 -5.89
CA MET A 193 -18.89 -7.74 -5.34
C MET A 193 -19.91 -6.78 -5.98
N THR A 194 -20.67 -6.07 -5.14
CA THR A 194 -21.60 -5.02 -5.56
C THR A 194 -21.11 -3.63 -5.13
N MET A 195 -21.61 -2.56 -5.77
CA MET A 195 -21.24 -1.19 -5.41
C MET A 195 -21.47 -0.86 -3.92
N PRO A 196 -22.60 -1.24 -3.27
CA PRO A 196 -22.79 -1.01 -1.84
C PRO A 196 -21.71 -1.69 -0.98
N ILE A 197 -21.35 -2.95 -1.28
CA ILE A 197 -20.30 -3.68 -0.56
C ILE A 197 -18.95 -2.97 -0.76
N PHE A 198 -18.65 -2.54 -1.98
CA PHE A 198 -17.43 -1.79 -2.27
C PHE A 198 -17.35 -0.48 -1.46
N LEU A 199 -18.43 0.28 -1.36
CA LEU A 199 -18.48 1.48 -0.53
C LEU A 199 -18.25 1.18 0.96
N ILE A 200 -18.80 0.10 1.49
CA ILE A 200 -18.55 -0.35 2.86
C ILE A 200 -17.06 -0.62 3.07
N VAL A 201 -16.39 -1.28 2.12
CA VAL A 201 -14.94 -1.53 2.18
C VAL A 201 -14.15 -0.22 2.18
N LEU A 202 -14.48 0.73 1.29
CA LEU A 202 -13.82 2.04 1.25
C LEU A 202 -13.96 2.80 2.57
N VAL A 203 -15.17 2.86 3.12
CA VAL A 203 -15.44 3.49 4.41
C VAL A 203 -14.66 2.78 5.52
N GLY A 204 -14.65 1.45 5.54
CA GLY A 204 -13.88 0.66 6.50
C GLY A 204 -12.38 0.96 6.45
N MET A 205 -11.80 1.08 5.25
CA MET A 205 -10.39 1.45 5.09
C MET A 205 -10.09 2.85 5.63
N ILE A 206 -10.94 3.84 5.32
CA ILE A 206 -10.80 5.21 5.82
C ILE A 206 -10.91 5.23 7.35
N LEU A 207 -11.87 4.49 7.93
CA LEU A 207 -12.05 4.37 9.37
C LEU A 207 -10.81 3.74 10.04
N ILE A 208 -10.26 2.67 9.48
CA ILE A 208 -9.02 2.05 9.98
C ILE A 208 -7.87 3.05 9.96
N LEU A 209 -7.76 3.91 8.93
CA LEU A 209 -6.73 4.94 8.87
C LEU A 209 -6.90 6.01 9.94
N GLY A 210 -8.13 6.45 10.18
CA GLY A 210 -8.46 7.40 11.25
C GLY A 210 -8.18 6.83 12.63
N VAL A 211 -8.69 5.63 12.92
CA VAL A 211 -8.48 4.93 14.20
C VAL A 211 -6.99 4.64 14.42
N GLY A 212 -6.28 4.21 13.39
CA GLY A 212 -4.84 3.96 13.46
C GLY A 212 -4.03 5.22 13.77
N TYR A 213 -4.38 6.35 13.16
CA TYR A 213 -3.77 7.64 13.49
C TYR A 213 -3.99 8.02 14.95
N LEU A 214 -5.24 7.92 15.44
CA LEU A 214 -5.57 8.17 16.84
C LEU A 214 -4.82 7.23 17.79
N ALA A 215 -4.72 5.95 17.44
CA ALA A 215 -3.96 4.97 18.21
C ALA A 215 -2.50 5.38 18.31
N VAL A 216 -1.85 5.78 17.21
CA VAL A 216 -0.46 6.28 17.24
C VAL A 216 -0.37 7.54 18.09
N TYR A 217 -1.30 8.47 17.95
CA TYR A 217 -1.32 9.72 18.71
C TYR A 217 -1.31 9.49 20.23
N TYR A 218 -2.13 8.55 20.73
CA TYR A 218 -2.28 8.31 22.17
C TYR A 218 -1.31 7.27 22.73
N LEU A 219 -1.00 6.21 21.97
CA LEU A 219 -0.32 5.02 22.48
C LEU A 219 1.16 4.98 22.13
N ALA A 220 1.57 5.49 20.97
CA ALA A 220 2.96 5.40 20.51
C ALA A 220 3.99 6.02 21.47
N PRO A 221 3.73 7.13 22.19
CA PRO A 221 4.68 7.65 23.19
C PRO A 221 5.03 6.65 24.30
N LYS A 222 4.13 5.71 24.60
CA LYS A 222 4.34 4.67 25.62
C LYS A 222 4.90 3.38 25.04
N THR A 223 4.54 3.05 23.80
CA THR A 223 4.84 1.74 23.19
C THR A 223 6.02 1.75 22.21
N PHE A 224 6.39 2.91 21.65
CA PHE A 224 7.49 3.06 20.70
C PHE A 224 8.85 3.09 21.41
N ARG A 225 9.33 1.90 21.80
CA ARG A 225 10.59 1.70 22.50
C ARG A 225 11.23 0.38 22.04
N LEU A 226 12.55 0.27 22.16
CA LEU A 226 13.25 -0.99 21.90
C LEU A 226 12.76 -2.09 22.85
N LYS A 227 12.62 -3.29 22.29
CA LYS A 227 12.30 -4.53 23.02
C LYS A 227 13.51 -5.45 23.11
#